data_AF-A0A930B4S6-F1
#
_entry.id   AF-A0A930B4S6-F1
#
_cell.length_a   1.000
_cell.length_b   1.000
_cell.length_c   1.000
_cell.angle_alpha   90.00
_cell.angle_beta   90.00
_cell.angle_gamma   90.00
#
_symmetry.space_group_name_H-M   'P 1'
#
loop_
_entity.id
_entity.type
_entity.pdbx_description
1 polymer ?
#
loop_
_entity_poly.entity_id
_entity_poly.type
_entity_poly.pdbx_seq_one_letter_code
_entity_poly.pdbx_strand_id
1 'polypeptide(L)'
;VVGNAVAYCIENRKVLLALTMEEFKKMSPLFETDIYEVLQIENCVKNRDSYGGTGPKQVKRQQREAKKIVNRQKKLAAEWKEANAFIE
;
A
#
# COMPACT_ATOMS: atom_id res chain seq x y z
N VAL A 1 -14.92 13.27 -13.43
CA VAL A 1 -14.65 11.94 -14.04
C VAL A 1 -14.76 10.82 -13.02
N VAL A 2 -13.82 10.66 -12.06
CA VAL A 2 -13.80 9.50 -11.13
C VAL A 2 -15.09 9.34 -10.32
N GLY A 3 -15.62 10.40 -9.73
CA GLY A 3 -16.88 10.33 -8.98
C GLY A 3 -18.07 9.84 -9.82
N ASN A 4 -18.12 10.21 -11.10
CA ASN A 4 -19.13 9.72 -12.04
C ASN A 4 -18.97 8.22 -12.30
N ALA A 5 -17.73 7.73 -12.47
CA ALA A 5 -17.46 6.31 -12.64
C ALA A 5 -17.93 5.47 -11.45
N VAL A 6 -17.69 5.96 -10.23
CA VAL A 6 -18.14 5.30 -9.00
C VAL A 6 -19.67 5.31 -8.89
N ALA A 7 -20.32 6.46 -9.13
CA ALA A 7 -21.78 6.55 -9.10
C ALA A 7 -22.43 5.60 -10.11
N TYR A 8 -21.95 5.60 -11.36
CA TYR A 8 -22.40 4.69 -12.42
C TYR A 8 -22.27 3.21 -12.01
N CYS A 9 -21.14 2.83 -11.42
CA CYS A 9 -20.92 1.47 -10.92
C CYS A 9 -21.95 1.08 -9.85
N ILE A 10 -22.24 1.97 -8.90
CA ILE A 10 -23.21 1.73 -7.84
C ILE A 10 -24.62 1.51 -8.42
N GLU A 11 -25.06 2.40 -9.32
CA GLU A 11 -26.38 2.31 -9.97
C GLU A 11 -26.55 1.03 -10.77
N ASN A 12 -25.49 0.59 -11.46
CA ASN A 12 -25.50 -0.58 -12.35
C ASN A 12 -25.03 -1.88 -11.66
N ARG A 13 -24.78 -1.85 -10.34
CA ARG A 13 -24.22 -2.98 -9.56
C ARG A 13 -22.95 -3.58 -10.18
N LYS A 14 -22.08 -2.72 -10.69
CA LYS A 14 -20.78 -3.07 -11.26
C LYS A 14 -19.65 -2.65 -10.31
N VAL A 15 -18.48 -3.24 -10.53
CA VAL A 15 -17.20 -2.72 -10.01
C VAL A 15 -16.46 -2.03 -11.14
N LEU A 16 -15.50 -1.15 -10.83
CA LEU A 16 -14.73 -0.41 -11.85
C LEU A 16 -14.06 -1.34 -12.88
N LEU A 17 -13.55 -2.49 -12.43
CA LEU A 17 -12.93 -3.50 -13.30
C LEU A 17 -13.92 -4.17 -14.28
N ALA A 18 -15.23 -4.08 -14.03
CA ALA A 18 -16.26 -4.64 -14.88
C ALA A 18 -16.79 -3.64 -15.93
N LEU A 19 -16.28 -2.41 -15.95
CA LEU A 19 -16.64 -1.43 -16.96
C LEU A 19 -15.90 -1.72 -18.27
N THR A 20 -16.62 -1.63 -19.38
CA THR A 20 -16.07 -1.69 -20.73
C THR A 20 -15.32 -0.41 -21.10
N MET A 21 -14.47 -0.49 -22.12
CA MET A 21 -13.75 0.68 -22.60
C MET A 21 -14.70 1.76 -23.14
N GLU A 22 -15.84 1.36 -23.73
CA GLU A 22 -16.87 2.29 -24.16
C GLU A 22 -17.49 3.05 -22.97
N GLU A 23 -17.79 2.36 -21.87
CA GLU A 23 -18.31 2.98 -20.64
C GLU A 23 -17.29 3.94 -20.02
N PHE A 24 -16.01 3.59 -19.99
CA PHE A 24 -14.95 4.50 -19.56
C PHE A 24 -14.83 5.71 -20.47
N LYS A 25 -14.80 5.52 -21.80
CA LYS A 25 -14.66 6.61 -22.77
C LYS A 25 -15.86 7.57 -22.78
N LYS A 26 -17.06 7.09 -22.42
CA LYS A 26 -18.24 7.96 -22.17
C LYS A 26 -18.01 8.94 -21.01
N MET A 27 -17.19 8.59 -20.03
CA MET A 27 -16.87 9.45 -18.88
C MET A 27 -15.67 10.37 -19.15
N SER A 28 -14.72 9.92 -19.95
CA SER A 28 -13.59 10.73 -20.43
C SER A 28 -12.91 10.04 -21.61
N PRO A 29 -12.64 10.74 -22.73
CA PRO A 29 -11.92 10.17 -23.86
C PRO A 29 -10.45 9.84 -23.54
N LEU A 30 -9.93 10.30 -22.40
CA LEU A 30 -8.55 10.05 -21.96
C LEU A 30 -8.33 8.65 -21.36
N PHE A 31 -9.38 7.89 -21.09
CA PHE A 31 -9.23 6.51 -20.62
C PHE A 31 -8.80 5.60 -21.75
N GLU A 32 -7.75 4.82 -21.53
CA GLU A 32 -7.27 3.81 -22.47
C GLU A 32 -7.15 2.44 -21.78
N THR A 33 -6.75 1.42 -22.53
CA THR A 33 -6.72 0.02 -22.06
C THR A 33 -5.81 -0.23 -20.86
N ASP A 34 -4.86 0.67 -20.59
CA ASP A 34 -3.98 0.63 -19.41
C ASP A 34 -4.75 0.78 -18.08
N ILE A 35 -5.96 1.35 -18.10
CA ILE A 35 -6.78 1.50 -16.90
C ILE A 35 -7.06 0.16 -16.19
N TYR A 36 -7.22 -0.92 -16.95
CA TYR A 36 -7.49 -2.25 -16.41
C TYR A 36 -6.29 -2.79 -15.63
N GLU A 37 -5.08 -2.50 -16.09
CA GLU A 37 -3.86 -2.85 -15.38
C GLU A 37 -3.70 -1.98 -14.12
N VAL A 38 -3.91 -0.66 -14.24
CA VAL A 38 -3.76 0.27 -13.11
C VAL A 38 -4.74 -0.03 -11.97
N LEU A 39 -5.96 -0.47 -12.30
CA LEU A 39 -7.01 -0.81 -11.33
C LEU A 39 -6.82 -2.19 -10.65
N GLN A 40 -5.87 -3.02 -11.09
CA GLN A 40 -5.56 -4.26 -10.37
C GLN A 40 -5.12 -3.95 -8.94
N ILE A 41 -5.60 -4.74 -7.98
CA ILE A 41 -5.35 -4.50 -6.55
C ILE A 41 -3.85 -4.53 -6.26
N GLU A 42 -3.13 -5.46 -6.88
CA GLU A 42 -1.69 -5.63 -6.78
C GLU A 42 -0.96 -4.36 -7.23
N ASN A 43 -1.40 -3.75 -8.34
CA ASN A 43 -0.82 -2.51 -8.85
C ASN A 43 -1.21 -1.32 -7.98
N CYS A 44 -2.45 -1.26 -7.49
CA CYS A 44 -2.90 -0.25 -6.52
C CYS A 44 -2.03 -0.25 -5.26
N VAL A 45 -1.69 -1.42 -4.71
CA VAL A 45 -0.81 -1.56 -3.53
C VAL A 45 0.63 -1.25 -3.88
N LYS A 46 1.16 -1.83 -4.97
CA LYS A 46 2.53 -1.63 -5.43
C LYS A 46 2.88 -0.16 -5.63
N ASN A 47 1.93 0.62 -6.16
CA ASN A 47 2.13 2.04 -6.47
C ASN A 47 2.15 2.94 -5.22
N ARG A 48 1.80 2.44 -4.02
CA ARG A 48 1.98 3.16 -2.75
C ARG A 48 3.45 3.09 -2.29
N ASP A 49 4.37 3.62 -3.11
CA ASP A 49 5.83 3.59 -2.89
C ASP A 49 6.40 4.86 -2.22
N SER A 50 5.54 5.78 -1.76
CA SER A 50 5.98 6.89 -0.89
C SER A 50 6.55 6.37 0.43
N TYR A 51 7.40 7.15 1.11
CA TYR A 51 7.96 6.72 2.39
C TYR A 51 6.88 6.33 3.40
N GLY A 52 6.98 5.11 3.94
CA GLY A 52 5.98 4.56 4.86
C GLY A 52 4.73 3.97 4.18
N GLY A 53 4.69 3.95 2.84
CA GLY A 53 3.59 3.36 2.08
C GLY A 53 3.51 1.83 2.18
N THR A 54 2.43 1.28 1.61
CA THR A 54 2.12 -0.16 1.61
C THR A 54 2.78 -0.94 0.47
N GLY A 55 3.48 -0.25 -0.44
CA GLY A 55 4.18 -0.89 -1.55
C GLY A 55 5.26 -1.87 -1.07
N PRO A 56 5.52 -2.99 -1.77
CA PRO A 56 6.46 -4.02 -1.33
C PRO A 56 7.86 -3.50 -1.00
N LYS A 57 8.34 -2.51 -1.76
CA LYS A 57 9.64 -1.85 -1.52
C LYS A 57 9.66 -1.10 -0.19
N GLN A 58 8.58 -0.39 0.15
CA GLN A 58 8.45 0.31 1.43
C GLN A 58 8.28 -0.66 2.59
N VAL A 59 7.47 -1.71 2.43
CA VAL A 59 7.33 -2.76 3.46
C VAL A 59 8.67 -3.43 3.75
N LYS A 60 9.45 -3.80 2.72
CA LYS A 60 10.82 -4.33 2.90
C LYS A 60 11.74 -3.35 3.62
N ARG A 61 11.66 -2.05 3.30
CA ARG A 61 12.41 -1.00 4.01
C ARG A 61 12.01 -0.97 5.49
N GLN A 62 10.72 -0.89 5.81
CA GLN A 62 10.24 -0.82 7.18
C GLN A 62 10.59 -2.07 7.99
N GLN A 63 10.52 -3.26 7.40
CA GLN A 63 10.98 -4.49 8.03
C GLN A 63 12.46 -4.43 8.40
N ARG A 64 13.32 -3.91 7.51
CA ARG A 64 14.75 -3.76 7.80
C ARG A 64 15.00 -2.77 8.93
N GLU A 65 14.34 -1.60 8.91
CA GLU A 65 14.52 -0.61 9.96
C GLU A 65 13.98 -1.11 11.31
N ALA A 66 12.83 -1.78 11.31
CA ALA A 66 12.28 -2.42 12.51
C ALA A 66 13.24 -3.44 13.11
N LYS A 67 13.87 -4.29 12.28
CA LYS A 67 14.89 -5.25 12.75
C LYS A 67 16.07 -4.55 13.42
N LYS A 68 16.56 -3.43 12.88
CA LYS A 68 17.64 -2.66 13.51
C LYS A 68 17.23 -2.11 14.88
N ILE A 69 16.02 -1.55 14.98
CA ILE A 69 15.48 -1.00 16.22
C ILE A 69 15.36 -2.12 17.27
N VAL A 70 14.74 -3.24 16.93
CA VAL A 70 14.58 -4.39 17.84
C VAL A 70 15.95 -4.92 18.30
N ASN A 71 16.93 -5.05 17.40
CA ASN A 71 18.27 -5.51 17.77
C ASN A 71 18.97 -4.53 18.72
N ARG A 72 18.85 -3.22 18.47
CA ARG A 72 19.39 -2.20 19.38
C ARG A 72 18.76 -2.29 20.76
N GLN A 73 17.43 -2.43 20.84
CA GLN A 73 16.72 -2.54 22.11
C GLN A 73 17.12 -3.81 22.89
N LYS A 74 17.29 -4.94 22.20
CA LYS A 74 17.79 -6.17 22.83
C LYS A 74 19.18 -5.98 23.44
N LYS A 75 20.09 -5.29 22.73
CA LYS A 75 21.44 -5.01 23.24
C LYS A 75 21.40 -4.15 24.49
N LEU A 76 20.64 -3.04 24.45
CA LEU A 76 20.48 -2.14 25.59
C LEU A 76 19.87 -2.85 26.80
N ALA A 77 18.88 -3.72 26.59
CA ALA A 77 18.26 -4.50 27.65
C ALA A 77 19.25 -5.50 28.29
N ALA A 78 20.13 -6.12 27.49
CA ALA A 78 21.17 -7.02 27.99
C ALA A 78 22.23 -6.26 28.80
N GLU A 79 22.74 -5.15 28.27
CA GLU A 79 23.70 -4.26 28.94
C GLU A 79 23.14 -3.75 30.27
N TRP A 80 21.86 -3.35 30.30
CA TRP A 80 21.20 -2.89 31.52
C TRP A 80 21.05 -4.00 32.58
N LYS A 81 20.71 -5.22 32.16
CA LYS A 81 20.64 -6.37 33.08
C LYS A 81 22.00 -6.68 33.70
N GLU A 82 23.05 -6.69 32.88
CA GLU A 82 24.41 -6.93 33.36
C GLU A 82 24.86 -5.83 34.32
N ALA A 83 24.64 -4.56 33.98
CA ALA A 83 25.02 -3.43 34.82
C ALA A 83 24.29 -3.40 36.17
N ASN A 84 23.06 -3.93 36.25
CA ASN A 84 22.25 -3.94 37.47
C ASN A 84 22.19 -5.32 38.15
N ALA A 85 23.04 -6.27 37.76
CA ALA A 85 23.08 -7.60 38.35
C ALA A 85 23.40 -7.62 39.86
N PHE A 86 23.84 -6.48 40.43
CA PHE A 86 24.07 -6.30 41.87
C PHE A 86 22.80 -5.95 42.67
N ILE A 87 21.68 -5.65 41.99
CA ILE A 87 20.39 -5.28 42.59
C ILE A 87 19.46 -6.50 42.72
N GLU A 88 19.69 -7.57 41.95
CA GLU A 88 19.00 -8.87 42.05
C GLU A 88 19.76 -9.84 42.96
#